data_AF-A0A920P3Z3-F1
#
_entry.id   AF-A0A920P3Z3-F1
#
_cell.length_a   1.000
_cell.length_b   1.000
_cell.length_c   1.000
_cell.angle_alpha   90.00
_cell.angle_beta   90.00
_cell.angle_gamma   90.00
#
_symmetry.space_group_name_H-M   'P 1'
#
loop_
_entity.id
_entity.type
_entity.pdbx_description
1 polymer ?
#
loop_
_entity_poly.entity_id
_entity_poly.type
_entity_poly.pdbx_seq_one_letter_code
_entity_poly.pdbx_strand_id
1 'polypeptide(L)'
;MFAPVLDVNNNPENPVIASRSFGADPDLVARLGAAFVRGARDGGAFTTGKHFPGHGDTSVDSHVGLPVIEADRAGLDTLELLPFAQAIREGVDPIMTAHVSFQACWVQRRCRQRIT
;
A
#
# COMPACT_ATOMS: atom_id res chain seq x y z
N MET A 1 14.77 -7.99 3.68
CA MET A 1 13.57 -8.83 3.82
C MET A 1 12.43 -8.19 3.05
N PHE A 2 11.69 -8.93 2.24
CA PHE A 2 10.46 -8.42 1.60
C PHE A 2 9.29 -8.39 2.59
N ALA A 3 9.43 -7.57 3.63
CA ALA A 3 8.50 -7.34 4.72
C ALA A 3 8.87 -6.00 5.38
N PRO A 4 7.92 -5.28 6.00
CA PRO A 4 6.54 -5.69 6.28
C PRO A 4 5.54 -5.46 5.14
N VAL A 5 4.42 -6.18 5.20
CA VAL A 5 3.21 -5.82 4.46
C VAL A 5 2.54 -4.66 5.18
N LEU A 6 2.40 -3.54 4.49
CA LEU A 6 1.84 -2.28 4.97
C LEU A 6 0.45 -1.99 4.37
N ASP A 7 -0.09 -2.93 3.59
CA ASP A 7 -1.44 -2.85 3.06
C ASP A 7 -2.47 -2.92 4.19
N VAL A 8 -3.46 -2.03 4.17
CA VAL A 8 -4.57 -2.02 5.14
C VAL A 8 -5.70 -2.86 4.57
N ASN A 9 -5.95 -4.05 5.13
CA ASN A 9 -6.93 -4.99 4.57
C ASN A 9 -8.38 -4.61 4.95
N ASN A 10 -8.83 -3.46 4.44
CA ASN A 10 -10.16 -2.88 4.65
C ASN A 10 -11.24 -3.54 3.77
N ASN A 11 -10.87 -4.27 2.72
CA ASN A 11 -11.78 -5.06 1.91
C ASN A 11 -11.76 -6.54 2.36
N PRO A 12 -12.86 -7.08 2.92
CA PRO A 12 -12.92 -8.48 3.35
C PRO A 12 -12.87 -9.47 2.18
N GLU A 13 -13.22 -9.03 0.96
CA GLU A 13 -13.16 -9.85 -0.25
C GLU A 13 -11.77 -9.87 -0.89
N ASN A 14 -10.76 -9.24 -0.26
CA ASN A 14 -9.40 -9.22 -0.78
C ASN A 14 -8.79 -10.63 -0.73
N PRO A 15 -8.49 -11.25 -1.89
CA PRO A 15 -8.05 -12.64 -1.92
C PRO A 15 -6.55 -12.81 -1.65
N VAL A 16 -5.76 -11.72 -1.72
CA VAL A 16 -4.29 -11.78 -1.79
C VAL A 16 -3.58 -11.20 -0.57
N ILE A 17 -4.14 -10.18 0.07
CA ILE A 17 -3.58 -9.58 1.29
C ILE A 17 -4.10 -10.31 2.53
N ALA A 18 -5.40 -10.22 2.82
CA ALA A 18 -6.06 -10.94 3.92
C ALA A 18 -5.19 -11.02 5.19
N SER A 19 -4.87 -12.24 5.66
CA SER A 19 -4.09 -12.50 6.86
C SER A 19 -2.60 -12.09 6.80
N ARG A 20 -2.13 -11.57 5.67
CA ARG A 20 -0.77 -11.02 5.52
C ARG A 20 -0.66 -9.58 6.02
N SER A 21 -1.79 -8.86 6.07
CA SER A 21 -1.85 -7.54 6.68
C SER A 21 -1.89 -7.64 8.21
N PHE A 22 -1.42 -6.59 8.87
CA PHE A 22 -1.60 -6.42 10.31
C PHE A 22 -3.04 -6.09 10.71
N GLY A 23 -3.92 -5.74 9.76
CA GLY A 23 -5.35 -5.54 10.01
C GLY A 23 -6.03 -4.60 9.03
N ALA A 24 -7.29 -4.28 9.34
CA ALA A 24 -8.12 -3.34 8.57
C ALA A 24 -8.05 -1.89 9.07
N ASP A 25 -7.39 -1.65 10.21
CA ASP A 25 -7.22 -0.33 10.82
C ASP A 25 -5.86 0.28 10.40
N PRO A 26 -5.84 1.43 9.69
CA PRO A 26 -4.60 2.05 9.21
C PRO A 26 -3.64 2.42 10.36
N ASP A 27 -4.14 2.86 11.51
CA ASP A 27 -3.30 3.23 12.65
C ASP A 27 -2.63 2.00 13.27
N LEU A 28 -3.35 0.88 13.33
CA LEU A 28 -2.81 -0.41 13.78
C LEU A 28 -1.71 -0.89 12.83
N VAL A 29 -1.96 -0.87 11.52
CA VAL A 29 -0.99 -1.30 10.50
C VAL A 29 0.25 -0.41 10.53
N ALA A 30 0.08 0.90 10.66
CA ALA A 30 1.19 1.84 10.79
C ALA A 30 2.04 1.57 12.04
N ARG A 31 1.40 1.38 13.20
CA ARG A 31 2.10 1.12 14.46
C ARG A 31 2.88 -0.19 14.44
N LEU A 32 2.27 -1.27 13.94
CA LEU A 32 2.90 -2.59 13.89
C LEU A 32 3.94 -2.69 12.77
N GLY A 33 3.68 -2.09 11.61
CA GLY A 33 4.65 -1.97 10.51
C GLY A 33 5.90 -1.20 10.93
N ALA A 34 5.73 -0.07 11.62
CA ALA A 34 6.81 0.70 12.23
C ALA A 34 7.64 -0.11 13.23
N ALA A 35 6.97 -0.84 14.14
CA ALA A 35 7.63 -1.68 15.12
C ALA A 35 8.42 -2.82 14.45
N PHE A 36 7.89 -3.42 13.38
CA PHE A 36 8.58 -4.43 12.59
C PHE A 36 9.85 -3.86 11.96
N VAL A 37 9.76 -2.67 11.34
CA VAL A 37 10.91 -1.99 10.73
C VAL A 37 12.00 -1.73 11.76
N ARG A 38 11.66 -1.15 12.91
CA ARG A 38 12.65 -0.93 13.99
C ARG A 38 13.30 -2.23 14.45
N GLY A 39 12.50 -3.25 14.81
CA GLY A 39 13.04 -4.51 15.32
C GLY A 39 13.93 -5.25 14.31
N ALA A 40 13.57 -5.23 13.03
CA ALA A 40 14.38 -5.82 11.97
C ALA A 40 15.71 -5.09 11.79
N ARG A 41 15.70 -3.75 11.84
CA ARG A 41 16.89 -2.91 11.72
C ARG A 41 17.83 -3.08 12.92
N ASP A 42 17.28 -3.15 14.13
CA ASP A 42 18.05 -3.44 15.35
C ASP A 42 18.74 -4.81 15.26
N GLY A 43 18.10 -5.78 14.57
CA GLY A 43 18.67 -7.08 14.23
C GLY A 43 19.64 -7.08 13.03
N GLY A 44 19.94 -5.93 12.43
CA GLY A 44 20.87 -5.78 11.30
C GLY A 44 20.29 -6.17 9.93
N ALA A 45 18.97 -6.32 9.81
CA ALA A 45 18.32 -6.73 8.57
C ALA A 45 17.64 -5.55 7.85
N PHE A 46 17.78 -5.51 6.52
CA PHE A 46 17.00 -4.59 5.69
C PHE A 46 15.52 -4.97 5.62
N THR A 47 14.64 -3.99 5.49
CA THR A 47 13.18 -4.16 5.37
C THR A 47 12.64 -3.50 4.12
N THR A 48 11.57 -4.06 3.55
CA THR A 48 10.93 -3.55 2.34
C THR A 48 9.43 -3.39 2.58
N GLY A 49 8.97 -2.14 2.65
CA GLY A 49 7.55 -1.82 2.78
C GLY A 49 6.81 -2.14 1.49
N LYS A 50 5.68 -2.85 1.58
CA LYS A 50 4.91 -3.29 0.40
C LYS A 50 3.41 -3.43 0.69
N HIS A 51 2.53 -3.31 -0.30
CA HIS A 51 2.79 -3.09 -1.73
C HIS A 51 2.29 -1.69 -2.10
N PHE A 52 3.22 -0.75 -2.33
CA PHE A 52 2.90 0.66 -2.49
C PHE A 52 2.11 0.95 -3.78
N PRO A 53 1.12 1.86 -3.76
CA PRO A 53 0.68 2.68 -2.61
C PRO A 53 -0.32 2.01 -1.67
N GLY A 54 -0.69 0.74 -1.91
CA GLY A 54 -1.55 -0.05 -1.03
C GLY A 54 -2.39 -1.04 -1.83
N HIS A 55 -2.38 -2.32 -1.46
CA HIS A 55 -3.12 -3.39 -2.15
C HIS A 55 -4.28 -3.94 -1.28
N GLY A 56 -4.67 -3.17 -0.26
CA GLY A 56 -5.62 -3.62 0.77
C GLY A 56 -7.08 -3.62 0.33
N ASP A 57 -7.47 -2.69 -0.54
CA ASP A 57 -8.86 -2.49 -0.98
C ASP A 57 -9.19 -3.16 -2.33
N THR A 58 -8.42 -4.16 -2.76
CA THR A 58 -8.67 -4.85 -4.03
C THR A 58 -9.53 -6.09 -3.85
N SER A 59 -10.42 -6.36 -4.80
CA SER A 59 -11.16 -7.63 -4.93
C SER A 59 -10.58 -8.57 -6.01
N VAL A 60 -9.52 -8.14 -6.69
CA VAL A 60 -8.84 -8.90 -7.76
C VAL A 60 -7.41 -9.17 -7.34
N ASP A 61 -6.97 -10.41 -7.49
CA ASP A 61 -5.55 -10.74 -7.31
C ASP A 61 -4.73 -10.20 -8.49
N SER A 62 -3.73 -9.36 -8.20
CA SER A 62 -2.83 -8.79 -9.21
C SER A 62 -2.01 -9.84 -9.97
N HIS A 63 -1.91 -11.08 -9.48
CA HIS A 63 -1.24 -12.16 -10.20
C HIS A 63 -2.04 -12.64 -11.42
N VAL A 64 -3.37 -12.41 -11.45
CA VAL A 64 -4.27 -12.94 -12.50
C VAL A 64 -5.00 -11.85 -13.30
N GLY A 65 -5.01 -10.61 -12.82
CA GLY A 65 -5.63 -9.48 -13.48
C GLY A 65 -5.07 -8.16 -12.97
N LEU A 66 -5.49 -7.02 -13.52
CA LEU A 66 -5.09 -5.70 -13.04
C LEU A 66 -6.17 -5.14 -12.09
N PRO A 67 -5.93 -5.07 -10.77
CA PRO A 67 -6.88 -4.47 -9.85
C PRO A 67 -6.92 -2.95 -10.04
N VAL A 68 -8.08 -2.36 -9.77
CA VAL A 68 -8.29 -0.91 -9.81
C VAL A 68 -8.83 -0.47 -8.46
N ILE A 69 -8.18 0.51 -7.85
CA ILE A 69 -8.65 1.21 -6.66
C ILE A 69 -9.15 2.59 -7.09
N GLU A 70 -10.42 2.88 -6.79
CA GLU A 70 -11.11 4.13 -7.16
C GLU A 70 -11.02 5.21 -6.08
N ALA A 71 -10.30 4.96 -4.99
CA ALA A 71 -10.08 5.92 -3.93
C ALA A 71 -9.56 7.26 -4.47
N ASP A 72 -10.09 8.35 -3.94
CA ASP A 72 -9.58 9.68 -4.21
C ASP A 72 -8.27 9.93 -3.45
N ARG A 73 -7.66 11.09 -3.68
CA ARG A 73 -6.38 11.41 -3.03
C ARG A 73 -6.49 11.47 -1.50
N ALA A 74 -7.60 11.96 -0.97
CA ALA A 74 -7.78 12.10 0.47
C ALA A 74 -7.95 10.72 1.15
N GLY A 75 -8.67 9.80 0.50
CA GLY A 75 -8.75 8.40 0.91
C GLY A 75 -7.36 7.77 0.98
N LEU A 76 -6.58 7.90 -0.11
CA LEU A 76 -5.21 7.39 -0.16
C LEU A 76 -4.33 7.96 0.96
N ASP A 77 -4.36 9.26 1.20
CA ASP A 77 -3.52 9.89 2.23
C ASP A 77 -3.89 9.44 3.65
N THR A 78 -5.19 9.18 3.91
CA THR A 78 -5.69 8.86 5.26
C THR A 78 -5.71 7.37 5.58
N LEU A 79 -5.78 6.49 4.57
CA LEU A 79 -5.88 5.05 4.75
C LEU A 79 -4.65 4.32 4.19
N GLU A 80 -4.48 4.28 2.88
CA GLU A 80 -3.48 3.44 2.23
C GLU A 80 -2.04 3.93 2.49
N LEU A 81 -1.80 5.24 2.44
CA LEU A 81 -0.45 5.82 2.53
C LEU A 81 0.01 6.04 3.96
N LEU A 82 -0.90 6.05 4.94
CA LEU A 82 -0.58 6.32 6.34
C LEU A 82 0.47 5.33 6.89
N PRO A 83 0.33 4.00 6.72
CA PRO A 83 1.35 3.05 7.15
C PRO A 83 2.70 3.21 6.45
N PHE A 84 2.72 3.53 5.15
CA PHE A 84 3.96 3.76 4.40
C PHE A 84 4.68 5.01 4.90
N ALA A 85 3.96 6.10 5.13
CA ALA A 85 4.52 7.34 5.67
C ALA A 85 5.16 7.10 7.06
N GLN A 86 4.52 6.28 7.90
CA GLN A 86 5.12 5.88 9.19
C GLN A 86 6.37 5.02 8.98
N ALA A 87 6.31 3.98 8.15
CA ALA A 87 7.47 3.10 7.91
C ALA A 87 8.69 3.85 7.35
N ILE A 88 8.47 4.84 6.46
CA ILE A 88 9.52 5.73 5.94
C ILE A 88 10.15 6.55 7.07
N ARG A 89 9.34 7.10 7.99
CA ARG A 89 9.85 7.83 9.16
C ARG A 89 10.70 6.96 10.09
N GLU A 90 10.46 5.66 10.11
CA GLU A 90 11.24 4.68 10.89
C GLU A 90 12.43 4.09 10.12
N GLY A 91 12.67 4.53 8.89
CA GLY A 91 13.81 4.11 8.08
C GLY A 91 13.64 2.76 7.38
N VAL A 92 12.45 2.44 6.88
CA VAL A 92 12.30 1.33 5.91
C VAL A 92 13.21 1.57 4.70
N ASP A 93 13.86 0.52 4.17
CA ASP A 93 14.96 0.68 3.22
C ASP A 93 14.47 0.89 1.78
N PRO A 94 13.97 -0.13 1.04
CA PRO A 94 13.20 0.12 -0.17
C PRO A 94 11.68 0.03 0.06
N ILE A 95 10.95 0.58 -0.91
CA ILE A 95 9.51 0.41 -1.07
C ILE A 95 9.27 -0.42 -2.33
N MET A 96 8.46 -1.47 -2.21
CA MET A 96 8.04 -2.32 -3.33
C MET A 96 6.67 -1.86 -3.81
N THR A 97 6.54 -1.67 -5.13
CA THR A 97 5.30 -1.24 -5.76
C THR A 97 4.33 -2.39 -5.99
N ALA A 98 3.04 -2.09 -5.99
CA ALA A 98 1.97 -2.99 -6.42
C ALA A 98 1.71 -2.86 -7.92
N HIS A 99 1.25 -3.95 -8.53
CA HIS A 99 0.65 -3.90 -9.87
C HIS A 99 -0.85 -3.61 -9.76
N VAL A 100 -1.18 -2.39 -9.34
CA VAL A 100 -2.56 -1.91 -9.11
C VAL A 100 -2.71 -0.53 -9.75
N SER A 101 -3.87 -0.28 -10.38
CA SER A 101 -4.20 1.03 -10.95
C SER A 101 -4.95 1.88 -9.93
N PHE A 102 -4.54 3.14 -9.76
CA PHE A 102 -5.16 4.08 -8.81
C PHE A 102 -5.74 5.27 -9.56
N GLN A 103 -7.06 5.45 -9.54
CA GLN A 103 -7.70 6.53 -10.29
C GLN A 103 -7.18 7.91 -9.87
N ALA A 104 -7.00 8.17 -8.58
CA ALA A 104 -6.47 9.44 -8.08
C ALA A 104 -5.08 9.81 -8.65
N CYS A 105 -4.24 8.83 -8.96
CA CYS A 105 -2.91 9.05 -9.54
C CYS A 105 -2.96 9.34 -11.04
N TRP A 106 -4.07 9.00 -11.72
CA TRP A 106 -4.27 9.20 -13.16
C TRP A 106 -5.11 10.44 -13.50
N VAL A 107 -5.69 11.15 -12.52
CA VAL A 107 -6.40 12.43 -12.75
C VAL A 107 -5.38 13.55 -13.01
N GLN A 108 -4.59 13.41 -14.07
CA GLN A 108 -3.87 14.47 -14.74
C GLN A 108 -3.55 14.06 -16.18
N ARG A 109 -4.61 13.99 -17.00
CA ARG A 109 -4.74 14.66 -18.31
C ARG A 109 -6.04 14.15 -18.93
N ARG A 110 -7.06 15.01 -18.98
CA ARG A 110 -8.05 14.92 -20.05
C ARG A 110 -7.27 14.91 -21.36
N CYS A 111 -7.08 13.74 -21.93
CA CYS A 111 -6.81 13.59 -23.35
C CYS A 111 -8.12 13.97 -24.06
N ARG A 112 -8.51 15.26 -23.97
CA ARG A 112 -9.48 15.82 -24.89
C ARG A 112 -8.77 15.78 -26.23
N GLN A 113 -9.17 14.80 -27.04
CA GLN A 113 -9.06 14.87 -28.48
C GLN A 113 -9.42 16.30 -28.90
N ARG A 114 -8.42 17.08 -29.29
CA ARG A 114 -8.57 18.18 -30.23
C ARG A 114 -7.64 17.86 -31.38
N ILE A 115 -8.15 17.01 -32.26
CA ILE A 115 -7.85 17.12 -33.68
C ILE A 115 -8.74 18.28 -34.16
N THR A 116 -8.18 19.47 -34.12
CA THR A 116 -8.57 20.64 -34.94
C THR A 116 -7.33 21.46 -35.12
#